data_AF-A0A952GZL1-F1
#
_entry.id   AF-A0A952GZL1-F1
#
_cell.length_a   1.000
_cell.length_b   1.000
_cell.length_c   1.000
_cell.angle_alpha   90.00
_cell.angle_beta   90.00
_cell.angle_gamma   90.00
#
_symmetry.space_group_name_H-M   'P 1'
#
loop_
_entity.id
_entity.type
_entity.pdbx_description
1 polymer ?
#
loop_
_entity_poly.entity_id
_entity_poly.type
_entity_poly.pdbx_seq_one_letter_code
_entity_poly.pdbx_strand_id
1 'polypeptide(L)' 'CCKVALERGEGGALIGPSAYFCKHPPQQFNDDTAAQMVEEYIADAALAAE' A
#
# COMPACT_ATOMS: atom_id res chain seq x y z
N CYS A 1 -2.77 4.01 -5.09
CA CYS A 1 -2.80 2.64 -4.53
C CYS A 1 -4.08 1.87 -4.87
N CYS A 2 -5.29 2.39 -4.61
CA CYS A 2 -6.53 1.62 -4.85
C CYS A 2 -6.73 1.16 -6.31
N LYS A 3 -6.35 1.99 -7.30
CA LYS A 3 -6.40 1.61 -8.71
C LYS A 3 -5.43 0.46 -9.04
N VAL A 4 -4.22 0.50 -8.48
CA VAL A 4 -3.20 -0.56 -8.62
C VAL A 4 -3.71 -1.87 -8.01
N ALA A 5 -4.27 -1.81 -6.79
CA ALA A 5 -4.89 -2.97 -6.14
C ALA A 5 -5.99 -3.59 -7.00
N LEU A 6 -6.86 -2.75 -7.58
CA LEU A 6 -7.93 -3.21 -8.46
C LEU A 6 -7.38 -3.91 -9.70
N GLU A 7 -6.32 -3.38 -10.32
CA GLU A 7 -5.70 -3.97 -11.50
C GLU A 7 -4.99 -5.30 -11.19
N ARG A 8 -4.51 -5.47 -9.96
CA ARG A 8 -3.95 -6.73 -9.46
C ARG A 8 -5.00 -7.72 -8.93
N GLY A 9 -6.27 -7.32 -8.88
CA GLY A 9 -7.34 -8.13 -8.27
C GLY A 9 -7.19 -8.30 -6.75
N GLU A 10 -6.45 -7.40 -6.09
CA GLU A 10 -6.28 -7.40 -4.63
C GLU A 10 -7.55 -6.87 -3.96
N GLY A 11 -8.05 -7.63 -2.98
CA GLY A 11 -9.20 -7.27 -2.15
C GLY A 11 -8.81 -7.01 -0.69
N GLY A 12 -9.61 -6.22 0.01
CA GLY A 12 -9.37 -5.89 1.43
C GLY A 12 -8.53 -4.64 1.63
N ALA A 13 -8.04 -4.45 2.86
CA ALA A 13 -7.28 -3.26 3.23
C ALA A 13 -5.82 -3.37 2.80
N LEU A 14 -5.33 -2.35 2.08
CA LEU A 14 -3.92 -2.25 1.70
C LEU A 14 -3.11 -1.79 2.91
N ILE A 15 -2.51 -2.71 3.65
CA ILE A 15 -1.93 -2.43 4.98
C ILE A 15 -0.93 -1.26 4.97
N GLY A 16 0.06 -1.26 4.08
CA GLY A 16 1.04 -0.16 3.96
C GLY A 16 0.38 1.19 3.64
N PRO A 17 -0.36 1.30 2.52
CA PRO A 17 -1.10 2.52 2.18
C PRO A 17 -2.09 2.97 3.26
N SER A 18 -2.82 2.07 3.89
CA SER A 18 -3.73 2.40 4.98
C SER A 18 -2.97 2.96 6.18
N ALA A 19 -1.85 2.34 6.56
CA ALA A 19 -1.01 2.80 7.66
C ALA A 19 -0.45 4.21 7.45
N TYR A 20 -0.16 4.58 6.19
CA TYR A 20 0.40 5.90 5.87
C TYR A 20 -0.68 6.99 5.68
N PHE A 21 -1.80 6.67 5.03
CA PHE A 21 -2.79 7.69 4.64
C PHE A 21 -3.96 7.84 5.63
N CYS A 22 -4.19 6.88 6.52
CA CYS A 22 -5.35 6.87 7.41
C CYS A 22 -4.94 7.13 8.87
N LYS A 23 -5.78 7.89 9.60
CA LYS A 23 -5.58 8.11 11.05
C LYS A 23 -5.79 6.86 11.91
N HIS A 24 -6.66 5.96 11.45
CA HIS A 24 -7.01 4.71 12.14
C HIS A 24 -6.88 3.54 11.17
N PRO A 25 -5.65 3.15 10.82
CA PRO A 25 -5.41 1.99 9.97
C PRO A 25 -5.76 0.68 10.70
N PRO A 26 -5.99 -0.42 9.96
CA PRO A 26 -6.20 -1.75 10.54
C PRO A 26 -4.98 -2.25 11.33
N GLN A 27 -3.78 -1.80 10.95
CA GLN A 27 -2.54 -2.05 11.67
C GLN A 27 -1.73 -0.75 11.73
N GLN A 28 -1.30 -0.38 12.94
CA GLN A 28 -0.55 0.86 13.19
C GLN A 28 0.94 0.62 12.98
N PHE A 29 1.57 1.56 12.29
CA PHE A 29 3.03 1.60 12.08
C PHE A 29 3.50 3.03 12.37
N ASN A 30 4.81 3.20 12.54
CA ASN A 30 5.39 4.55 12.51
C ASN A 30 5.33 5.10 11.07
N ASP A 31 5.39 6.42 10.96
CA ASP A 31 5.24 7.09 9.66
C ASP A 31 6.36 6.69 8.68
N ASP A 32 7.59 6.49 9.16
CA ASP A 32 8.74 6.10 8.33
C ASP A 32 8.57 4.70 7.73
N THR A 33 8.16 3.70 8.51
CA THR A 33 7.92 2.36 7.97
C THR A 33 6.67 2.35 7.09
N ALA A 34 5.62 3.09 7.46
CA ALA A 34 4.43 3.20 6.62
C ALA A 34 4.75 3.82 5.24
N ALA A 35 5.64 4.82 5.20
CA ALA A 35 6.14 5.41 3.95
C ALA A 35 6.89 4.37 3.10
N GLN A 36 7.83 3.64 3.71
CA GLN A 36 8.59 2.58 3.03
C GLN A 36 7.67 1.51 2.44
N MET A 37 6.67 1.05 3.21
CA MET A 37 5.70 0.06 2.75
C MET A 37 4.88 0.54 1.55
N VAL A 38 4.60 1.85 1.46
CA VAL A 38 3.94 2.44 0.28
C VAL A 38 4.86 2.44 -0.92
N GLU A 39 6.13 2.82 -0.74
CA GLU A 39 7.12 2.79 -1.81
C GLU A 39 7.32 1.37 -2.35
N GLU A 40 7.45 0.37 -1.48
CA GLU A 40 7.54 -1.03 -1.86
C GLU A 40 6.29 -1.50 -2.63
N TYR A 41 5.10 -1.14 -2.16
CA TYR A 41 3.84 -1.52 -2.80
C TYR A 41 3.71 -0.98 -4.23
N ILE A 42 4.20 0.24 -4.47
CA ILE A 42 4.19 0.90 -5.78
C ILE A 42 5.33 0.38 -6.67
N ALA A 43 6.51 0.11 -6.11
CA ALA A 43 7.65 -0.42 -6.85
C ALA A 43 7.35 -1.80 -7.44
N ASP A 44 6.67 -2.67 -6.67
CA ASP A 44 6.17 -3.95 -7.18
C ASP A 44 5.20 -3.76 -8.36
N ALA A 45 4.50 -2.62 -8.45
CA ALA A 45 3.52 -2.38 -9.50
C ALA A 45 4.21 -2.08 -10.83
N ALA A 46 5.38 -1.43 -10.76
CA ALA A 46 6.21 -1.17 -11.92
C ALA A 46 6.78 -2.46 -12.52
N LEU A 47 7.02 -3.51 -11.71
CA LEU A 47 7.50 -4.81 -12.21
C LEU A 47 6.40 -5.68 -12.84
N ALA A 48 5.16 -5.60 -12.36
CA ALA A 48 4.06 -6.42 -12.88
C ALA A 48 3.44 -5.87 -14.19
N ALA A 49 3.80 -4.64 -14.58
CA ALA A 49 3.31 -3.97 -15.78
C ALA A 49 4.28 -4.07 -16.99
N GLU A 50 5.40 -4.80 -16.85
CA GLU A 50 6.34 -5.12 -17.93
C GLU A 50 6.13 -6.52 -18.51
#